data_AF-A0A959CV59-F1
#
_entry.id   AF-A0A959CV59-F1
#
_cell.length_a   1.000
_cell.length_b   1.000
_cell.length_c   1.000
_cell.angle_alpha   90.00
_cell.angle_beta   90.00
_cell.angle_gamma   90.00
#
_symmetry.space_group_name_H-M   'P 1'
#
loop_
_entity.id
_entity.type
_entity.pdbx_description
1 polymer ?
#
loop_
_entity_poly.entity_id
_entity_poly.type
_entity_poly.pdbx_seq_one_letter_code
_entity_poly.pdbx_strand_id
1 'polypeptide(L)'
;MNKQDNNTNNWILQAALLFLLFIFLLRFMGRLFPFILGILLVLAIGGGIYFLWSYLEKGRAAKARRNTVEGMSEERIDFCRSQIRRNEEEARQIRKSIQELKAQMASGEGLANKTREDALRLIREFESELKLRKSKSGFYETALHKLEALQRNRLLTQSINDKEQELKRLKEGHYEDLASMEELRSDVEMETLYLDTIDELSLKLDSSTSLENAESLRKELEEMTRELGDRGG
;
A
#
# COMPACT_ATOMS: atom_id res chain seq x y z
N MET A 1 23.54 -37.11 20.05
CA MET A 1 22.08 -36.92 19.82
C MET A 1 21.33 -37.23 21.11
N ASN A 2 21.30 -36.34 22.11
CA ASN A 2 20.57 -36.59 23.37
C ASN A 2 20.19 -35.31 24.15
N LYS A 3 19.87 -34.21 23.45
CA LYS A 3 19.57 -32.91 24.09
C LYS A 3 18.17 -32.37 23.79
N GLN A 4 17.45 -32.98 22.85
CA GLN A 4 16.12 -32.51 22.41
C GLN A 4 14.97 -33.21 23.15
N ASP A 5 15.18 -34.43 23.66
CA ASP A 5 14.17 -35.19 24.41
C ASP A 5 13.97 -34.68 25.86
N ASN A 6 14.99 -34.07 26.46
CA ASN A 6 14.88 -33.54 27.83
C ASN A 6 14.02 -32.26 27.92
N ASN A 7 13.95 -31.46 26.86
CA ASN A 7 13.23 -30.18 26.91
C ASN A 7 11.71 -30.37 26.72
N THR A 8 11.31 -31.34 25.89
CA THR A 8 9.91 -31.76 25.72
C THR A 8 9.39 -32.46 26.98
N ASN A 9 10.18 -33.32 27.61
CA ASN A 9 9.78 -33.97 28.87
C ASN A 9 9.61 -32.97 30.03
N ASN A 10 10.50 -31.97 30.11
CA ASN A 10 10.39 -30.92 31.14
C ASN A 10 9.16 -30.03 30.92
N TRP A 11 8.80 -29.72 29.67
CA TRP A 11 7.59 -28.96 29.38
C TRP A 11 6.31 -29.74 29.70
N ILE A 12 6.28 -31.05 29.43
CA ILE A 12 5.15 -31.92 29.78
C ILE A 12 5.01 -32.03 31.31
N LEU A 13 6.13 -32.18 32.03
CA LEU A 13 6.13 -32.19 33.50
C LEU A 13 5.69 -30.85 34.09
N GLN A 14 6.13 -29.72 33.52
CA GLN A 14 5.68 -28.39 33.95
C GLN A 14 4.19 -28.16 33.66
N ALA A 15 3.70 -28.59 32.50
CA ALA A 15 2.28 -28.53 32.16
C ALA A 15 1.42 -29.41 33.09
N ALA A 16 1.90 -30.62 33.41
CA ALA A 16 1.24 -31.52 34.36
C ALA A 16 1.21 -30.94 35.78
N LEU A 17 2.29 -30.29 36.22
CA LEU A 17 2.39 -29.67 37.54
C LEU A 17 1.49 -28.43 37.65
N LEU A 18 1.42 -27.60 36.60
CA LEU A 18 0.47 -26.48 36.52
C LEU A 18 -0.98 -26.97 36.50
N PHE A 19 -1.27 -28.06 35.81
CA PHE A 19 -2.61 -28.67 35.77
C PHE A 19 -3.03 -29.23 37.14
N LEU A 20 -2.11 -29.88 37.86
CA LEU A 20 -2.33 -30.35 39.22
C LEU A 20 -2.51 -29.20 40.21
N LEU A 21 -1.70 -28.14 40.10
CA LEU A 21 -1.84 -26.92 40.91
C LEU A 21 -3.21 -26.25 40.65
N PHE A 22 -3.64 -26.20 39.39
CA PHE A 22 -4.94 -25.68 38.99
C PHE A 22 -6.09 -26.49 39.60
N ILE A 23 -6.02 -27.82 39.58
CA ILE A 23 -6.99 -28.72 40.23
C ILE A 23 -7.00 -28.53 41.76
N PHE A 24 -5.83 -28.35 42.37
CA PHE A 24 -5.70 -28.14 43.81
C PHE A 24 -6.30 -26.80 44.26
N LEU A 25 -6.02 -25.73 43.51
CA LEU A 25 -6.67 -24.41 43.68
C LEU A 25 -8.19 -24.49 43.50
N LEU A 26 -8.66 -25.29 42.53
CA LEU A 26 -10.08 -25.55 42.31
C LEU A 26 -10.77 -26.17 43.55
N ARG A 27 -10.08 -27.09 44.24
CA ARG A 27 -10.66 -27.85 45.36
C ARG A 27 -10.73 -27.06 46.66
N PHE A 28 -9.83 -26.10 46.88
CA PHE A 28 -9.81 -25.28 48.10
C PHE A 28 -10.92 -24.19 48.09
N MET A 29 -11.47 -23.87 46.93
CA MET A 29 -12.36 -22.72 46.70
C MET A 29 -13.83 -23.11 46.47
N GLY A 30 -14.27 -24.23 47.06
CA GLY A 30 -15.52 -24.94 46.74
C GLY A 30 -16.84 -24.14 46.85
N ARG A 31 -16.86 -22.96 47.47
CA ARG A 31 -18.03 -22.07 47.51
C ARG A 31 -18.05 -20.99 46.44
N LEU A 32 -16.88 -20.57 45.95
CA LEU A 32 -16.73 -19.56 44.88
C LEU A 32 -16.56 -20.19 43.50
N PHE A 33 -16.31 -21.51 43.45
CA PHE A 33 -16.17 -22.30 42.24
C PHE A 33 -17.27 -22.07 41.19
N PRO A 34 -18.59 -22.06 41.50
CA PRO A 34 -19.60 -21.84 40.47
C PRO A 34 -19.54 -20.42 39.86
N PHE A 35 -19.12 -19.41 40.62
CA PHE A 35 -18.99 -18.03 40.13
C PHE A 35 -17.76 -17.87 39.23
N ILE A 36 -16.62 -18.42 39.63
CA ILE A 36 -15.38 -18.38 38.84
C ILE A 36 -15.57 -19.18 37.53
N LEU A 37 -16.22 -20.34 37.61
CA LEU A 37 -16.54 -21.15 36.44
C LEU A 37 -17.50 -20.41 35.50
N GLY A 38 -18.49 -19.69 36.03
CA GLY A 38 -19.40 -18.86 35.24
C GLY A 38 -18.67 -17.72 34.50
N ILE A 39 -17.80 -16.97 35.19
CA ILE A 39 -17.00 -15.89 34.59
C ILE A 39 -16.05 -16.45 33.52
N LEU A 40 -15.39 -17.58 33.79
CA LEU A 40 -14.47 -18.20 32.85
C LEU A 40 -15.19 -18.76 31.61
N LEU A 41 -16.42 -19.26 31.78
CA LEU A 41 -17.27 -19.72 30.68
C LEU A 41 -17.76 -18.55 29.81
N VAL A 42 -18.12 -17.41 30.42
CA VAL A 42 -18.47 -16.18 29.68
C VAL A 42 -17.27 -15.62 28.94
N LEU A 43 -16.08 -15.59 29.55
CA LEU A 43 -14.84 -15.18 28.88
C LEU A 43 -14.43 -16.14 27.75
N ALA A 44 -14.59 -17.44 27.94
CA ALA A 44 -14.30 -18.44 26.91
C ALA A 44 -15.26 -18.32 25.72
N ILE A 45 -16.55 -18.09 25.97
CA ILE A 45 -17.55 -17.90 24.91
C ILE A 45 -17.34 -16.55 24.22
N GLY A 46 -17.18 -15.46 24.97
CA GLY A 46 -16.94 -14.13 24.42
C GLY A 46 -15.63 -14.04 23.63
N GLY A 47 -14.55 -14.60 24.18
CA GLY A 47 -13.26 -14.72 23.49
C GLY A 47 -13.33 -15.62 22.27
N GLY A 48 -14.08 -16.72 22.35
CA GLY A 48 -14.35 -17.61 21.21
C GLY A 48 -15.09 -16.90 20.08
N ILE A 49 -16.16 -16.15 20.40
CA ILE A 49 -16.93 -15.36 19.43
C ILE A 49 -16.06 -14.26 18.80
N TYR A 50 -15.30 -13.51 19.62
CA TYR A 50 -14.38 -12.47 19.13
C TYR A 50 -13.30 -13.05 18.22
N PHE A 51 -12.71 -14.18 18.60
CA PHE A 51 -11.70 -14.86 17.79
C PHE A 51 -12.30 -15.37 16.47
N LEU A 52 -13.52 -15.92 16.50
CA LEU A 52 -14.23 -16.36 15.30
C LEU A 52 -14.53 -15.17 14.36
N TRP A 53 -15.03 -14.06 14.91
CA TRP A 53 -15.28 -12.82 14.16
C TRP A 53 -14.00 -12.26 13.55
N SER A 54 -12.92 -12.15 14.32
CA SER A 54 -11.61 -11.68 13.84
C SER A 54 -11.06 -12.58 12.73
N TYR A 55 -11.24 -13.90 12.85
CA TYR A 55 -10.79 -14.86 11.85
C TYR A 55 -11.61 -14.77 10.55
N LEU A 56 -12.93 -14.60 10.67
CA LEU A 56 -13.85 -14.40 9.55
C LEU A 56 -13.60 -13.06 8.83
N GLU A 57 -13.34 -11.99 9.58
CA GLU A 57 -13.08 -10.65 9.05
C GLU A 57 -11.75 -10.59 8.28
N LYS A 58 -10.69 -11.21 8.81
CA LYS A 58 -9.42 -11.39 8.10
C LYS A 58 -9.60 -12.19 6.80
N GLY A 59 -10.46 -13.22 6.82
CA GLY A 59 -10.82 -13.98 5.63
C GLY A 59 -11.58 -13.16 4.58
N ARG A 60 -12.48 -12.28 5.01
CA ARG A 60 -13.24 -11.37 4.12
C ARG A 60 -12.34 -10.27 3.53
N ALA A 61 -11.47 -9.67 4.32
CA ALA A 61 -10.51 -8.67 3.85
C ALA A 61 -9.50 -9.25 2.85
N ALA A 62 -9.01 -10.46 3.09
CA ALA A 62 -8.14 -11.17 2.15
C ALA A 62 -8.86 -11.54 0.85
N LYS A 63 -10.13 -11.99 0.91
CA LYS A 63 -10.96 -12.24 -0.28
C LYS A 63 -11.29 -10.95 -1.05
N ALA A 64 -11.57 -9.85 -0.34
CA ALA A 64 -11.80 -8.56 -0.96
C ALA A 64 -10.55 -8.08 -1.72
N ARG A 65 -9.35 -8.22 -1.14
CA ARG A 65 -8.08 -7.92 -1.84
C ARG A 65 -7.83 -8.84 -3.03
N ARG A 66 -8.07 -10.16 -2.94
CA ARG A 66 -7.93 -11.08 -4.09
C ARG A 66 -8.84 -10.73 -5.27
N ASN A 67 -10.00 -10.16 -5.00
CA ASN A 67 -10.94 -9.73 -6.04
C ASN A 67 -10.55 -8.37 -6.67
N THR A 68 -9.54 -7.67 -6.13
CA THR A 68 -8.99 -6.48 -6.78
C THR A 68 -7.98 -6.86 -7.86
N VAL A 69 -7.82 -5.98 -8.85
CA VAL A 69 -6.84 -6.13 -9.93
C VAL A 69 -5.40 -6.24 -9.38
N GLU A 70 -5.11 -5.61 -8.24
CA GLU A 70 -3.83 -5.69 -7.54
C GLU A 70 -3.61 -7.05 -6.88
N GLY A 71 -4.60 -7.56 -6.14
CA GLY A 71 -4.49 -8.88 -5.50
C GLY A 71 -4.40 -10.03 -6.51
N MET A 72 -5.06 -9.90 -7.67
CA MET A 72 -4.92 -10.87 -8.76
C MET A 72 -3.52 -10.82 -9.40
N SER A 73 -2.85 -9.66 -9.39
CA SER A 73 -1.48 -9.52 -9.89
C SER A 73 -0.46 -10.16 -8.94
N GLU A 74 -0.63 -9.94 -7.64
CA GLU A 74 0.24 -10.50 -6.61
C GLU A 74 0.14 -12.03 -6.54
N GLU A 75 -1.07 -12.58 -6.60
CA GLU A 75 -1.29 -14.04 -6.66
C GLU A 75 -0.64 -14.68 -7.89
N ARG A 76 -0.65 -14.00 -9.04
CA ARG A 76 0.01 -14.48 -10.28
C ARG A 76 1.53 -14.41 -10.18
N ILE A 77 2.08 -13.38 -9.53
CA ILE A 77 3.51 -13.26 -9.24
C ILE A 77 3.96 -14.40 -8.34
N ASP A 78 3.23 -14.65 -7.25
CA ASP A 78 3.51 -15.74 -6.32
C ASP A 78 3.38 -17.11 -6.98
N PHE A 79 2.38 -17.29 -7.83
CA PHE A 79 2.25 -18.50 -8.65
C PHE A 79 3.48 -18.72 -9.52
N CYS A 80 3.95 -17.70 -10.25
CA CYS A 80 5.15 -17.82 -11.08
C CYS A 80 6.38 -18.19 -10.25
N ARG A 81 6.59 -17.51 -9.11
CA ARG A 81 7.71 -17.81 -8.19
C ARG A 81 7.66 -19.23 -7.64
N SER A 82 6.48 -19.72 -7.30
CA SER A 82 6.27 -21.10 -6.85
C SER A 82 6.60 -22.12 -7.95
N GLN A 83 6.15 -21.88 -9.19
CA GLN A 83 6.46 -22.76 -10.32
C GLN A 83 7.95 -22.76 -10.67
N ILE A 84 8.65 -21.63 -10.59
CA ILE A 84 10.11 -21.55 -10.77
C ILE A 84 10.79 -22.45 -9.74
N ARG A 85 10.51 -22.23 -8.45
CA ARG A 85 11.11 -22.99 -7.35
C ARG A 85 10.88 -24.50 -7.51
N ARG A 86 9.65 -24.89 -7.83
CA ARG A 86 9.30 -26.30 -8.06
C ARG A 86 10.06 -26.90 -9.23
N ASN A 87 10.12 -26.21 -10.37
CA ASN A 87 10.85 -26.70 -11.55
C ASN A 87 12.37 -26.80 -11.28
N GLU A 88 12.94 -25.87 -10.50
CA GLU A 88 14.34 -25.93 -10.08
C GLU A 88 14.63 -27.10 -9.13
N GLU A 89 13.75 -27.35 -8.17
CA GLU A 89 13.86 -28.49 -7.25
C GLU A 89 13.78 -29.82 -8.00
N GLU A 90 12.78 -29.97 -8.88
CA GLU A 90 12.64 -31.15 -9.74
C GLU A 90 13.86 -31.31 -10.66
N ALA A 91 14.39 -30.22 -11.24
CA ALA A 91 15.61 -30.25 -12.05
C ALA A 91 16.85 -30.69 -11.25
N ARG A 92 16.97 -30.28 -9.98
CA ARG A 92 18.05 -30.75 -9.08
C ARG A 92 17.93 -32.25 -8.81
N GLN A 93 16.72 -32.74 -8.55
CA GLN A 93 16.48 -34.17 -8.33
C GLN A 93 16.83 -34.99 -9.58
N ILE A 94 16.37 -34.56 -10.76
CA ILE A 94 16.68 -35.22 -12.04
C ILE A 94 18.20 -35.29 -12.28
N ARG A 95 18.94 -34.20 -12.03
CA ARG A 95 20.41 -34.21 -12.16
C ARG A 95 21.05 -35.24 -11.23
N LYS A 96 20.56 -35.35 -10.00
CA LYS A 96 21.05 -36.35 -9.04
C LYS A 96 20.80 -37.77 -9.55
N SER A 97 19.60 -38.06 -10.03
CA SER A 97 19.27 -39.36 -10.64
C SER A 97 20.14 -39.70 -11.84
N ILE A 98 20.42 -38.74 -12.72
CA ILE A 98 21.36 -38.93 -13.85
C ILE A 98 22.75 -39.27 -13.33
N GLN A 99 23.24 -38.55 -12.32
CA GLN A 99 24.58 -38.77 -11.76
C GLN A 99 24.69 -40.14 -11.07
N GLU A 100 23.66 -40.54 -10.32
CA GLU A 100 23.57 -41.85 -9.67
C GLU A 100 23.59 -42.98 -10.71
N LEU A 101 22.78 -42.87 -11.78
CA LEU A 101 22.78 -43.85 -12.88
C LEU A 101 24.14 -43.92 -13.59
N LYS A 102 24.77 -42.77 -13.88
CA LYS A 102 26.11 -42.72 -14.49
C LYS A 102 27.17 -43.36 -13.60
N ALA A 103 27.13 -43.12 -12.29
CA ALA A 103 28.05 -43.73 -11.33
C ALA A 103 27.88 -45.25 -11.24
N GLN A 104 26.64 -45.74 -11.13
CA GLN A 104 26.33 -47.17 -11.06
C GLN A 104 26.77 -47.92 -12.33
N MET A 105 26.62 -47.30 -13.51
CA MET A 105 27.13 -47.87 -14.77
C MET A 105 28.67 -47.94 -14.83
N ALA A 106 29.36 -46.97 -14.22
CA ALA A 106 30.82 -46.90 -14.22
C ALA A 106 31.46 -47.90 -13.24
N SER A 107 30.80 -48.17 -12.11
CA SER A 107 31.28 -49.12 -11.09
C SER A 107 30.91 -50.59 -11.37
N GLY A 108 29.98 -50.85 -12.30
CA GLY A 108 29.53 -52.19 -12.63
C GLY A 108 30.45 -52.89 -13.65
N GLU A 109 31.55 -53.48 -13.18
CA GLU A 109 32.30 -54.45 -13.98
C GLU A 109 31.41 -55.67 -14.28
N GLY A 110 31.25 -56.02 -15.56
CA GLY A 110 30.45 -57.18 -15.98
C GLY A 110 28.94 -56.94 -16.14
N LEU A 111 28.47 -55.69 -16.17
CA LEU A 111 27.06 -55.38 -16.50
C LEU A 111 26.65 -55.98 -17.85
N ALA A 112 25.50 -56.67 -17.89
CA ALA A 112 24.93 -57.17 -19.13
C ALA A 112 24.64 -56.02 -20.11
N ASN A 113 24.92 -56.23 -21.40
CA ASN A 113 24.74 -55.20 -22.44
C ASN A 113 23.33 -54.58 -22.43
N LYS A 114 22.30 -55.41 -22.18
CA LYS A 114 20.90 -54.95 -22.09
C LYS A 114 20.68 -53.96 -20.94
N THR A 115 21.22 -54.23 -19.75
CA THR A 115 21.12 -53.34 -18.58
C THR A 115 21.81 -52.00 -18.82
N ARG A 116 22.95 -52.02 -19.52
CA ARG A 116 23.65 -50.79 -19.93
C ARG A 116 22.83 -49.99 -20.93
N GLU A 117 22.21 -50.64 -21.91
CA GLU A 117 21.34 -49.99 -22.89
C GLU A 117 20.10 -49.36 -22.24
N ASP A 118 19.45 -50.08 -21.33
CA ASP A 118 18.30 -49.59 -20.57
C ASP A 118 18.66 -48.37 -19.70
N ALA A 119 19.82 -48.41 -19.03
CA ALA A 119 20.30 -47.29 -18.24
C ALA A 119 20.63 -46.05 -19.10
N LEU A 120 21.25 -46.25 -20.28
CA LEU A 120 21.50 -45.16 -21.24
C LEU A 120 20.20 -44.56 -21.78
N ARG A 121 19.20 -45.40 -22.05
CA ARG A 121 17.87 -44.92 -22.44
C ARG A 121 17.26 -44.06 -21.34
N LEU A 122 17.27 -44.53 -20.09
CA LEU A 122 16.71 -43.80 -18.97
C LEU A 122 17.43 -42.47 -18.71
N ILE A 123 18.76 -42.43 -18.85
CA ILE A 123 19.54 -41.18 -18.79
C ILE A 123 19.07 -40.19 -19.86
N ARG A 124 18.85 -40.62 -21.10
CA ARG A 124 18.36 -39.73 -22.18
C ARG A 124 16.97 -39.18 -21.87
N GLU A 125 16.08 -40.01 -21.32
CA GLU A 125 14.73 -39.57 -20.91
C GLU A 125 14.83 -38.52 -19.78
N PHE A 126 15.67 -38.75 -18.77
CA PHE A 126 15.94 -37.76 -17.72
C PHE A 126 16.57 -36.47 -18.26
N GLU A 127 17.50 -36.54 -19.22
CA GLU A 127 18.11 -35.36 -19.84
C GLU A 127 17.06 -34.54 -20.63
N SER A 128 16.11 -35.20 -21.29
CA SER A 128 14.96 -34.55 -21.94
C SER A 128 14.06 -33.84 -20.92
N GLU A 129 13.68 -34.52 -19.83
CA GLU A 129 12.88 -33.92 -18.75
C GLU A 129 13.62 -32.74 -18.10
N LEU A 130 14.94 -32.85 -17.88
CA LEU A 130 15.74 -31.76 -17.34
C LEU A 130 15.68 -30.52 -18.24
N LYS A 131 15.76 -30.71 -19.56
CA LYS A 131 15.61 -29.62 -20.54
C LYS A 131 14.20 -29.01 -20.47
N LEU A 132 13.17 -29.83 -20.33
CA LEU A 132 11.80 -29.37 -20.17
C LEU A 132 11.62 -28.51 -18.90
N ARG A 133 12.13 -28.96 -17.75
CA ARG A 133 12.04 -28.18 -16.48
C ARG A 133 12.75 -26.84 -16.58
N LYS A 134 13.94 -26.81 -17.18
CA LYS A 134 14.67 -25.55 -17.44
C LYS A 134 13.88 -24.59 -18.35
N SER A 135 13.28 -25.12 -19.42
CA SER A 135 12.46 -24.33 -20.33
C SER A 135 11.22 -23.75 -19.63
N LYS A 136 10.54 -24.56 -18.81
CA LYS A 136 9.42 -24.09 -17.97
C LYS A 136 9.87 -23.01 -16.99
N SER A 137 10.99 -23.19 -16.29
CA SER A 137 11.55 -22.17 -15.40
C SER A 137 11.77 -20.84 -16.13
N GLY A 138 12.47 -20.88 -17.28
CA GLY A 138 12.75 -19.67 -18.07
C GLY A 138 11.47 -18.98 -18.59
N PHE A 139 10.45 -19.75 -18.95
CA PHE A 139 9.14 -19.19 -19.28
C PHE A 139 8.51 -18.44 -18.10
N TYR A 140 8.49 -19.06 -16.91
CA TYR A 140 7.92 -18.43 -15.71
C TYR A 140 8.74 -17.22 -15.24
N GLU A 141 10.07 -17.24 -15.37
CA GLU A 141 10.93 -16.08 -15.10
C GLU A 141 10.60 -14.91 -16.03
N THR A 142 10.42 -15.19 -17.32
CA THR A 142 10.00 -14.17 -18.30
C THR A 142 8.62 -13.61 -17.98
N ALA A 143 7.67 -14.48 -17.62
CA ALA A 143 6.33 -14.07 -17.21
C ALA A 143 6.35 -13.21 -15.94
N LEU A 144 7.14 -13.61 -14.94
CA LEU A 144 7.34 -12.89 -13.69
C LEU A 144 7.86 -11.47 -13.96
N HIS A 145 8.92 -11.33 -14.74
CA HIS A 145 9.49 -10.03 -15.08
C HIS A 145 8.49 -9.10 -15.78
N LYS A 146 7.67 -9.65 -16.69
CA LYS A 146 6.60 -8.89 -17.36
C LYS A 146 5.51 -8.45 -16.39
N LEU A 147 5.09 -9.33 -15.47
CA LEU A 147 4.08 -9.00 -14.45
C LEU A 147 4.56 -7.91 -13.50
N GLU A 148 5.81 -8.01 -13.02
CA GLU A 148 6.42 -7.00 -12.16
C GLU A 148 6.57 -5.65 -12.88
N ALA A 149 6.93 -5.66 -14.17
CA ALA A 149 6.98 -4.45 -14.99
C ALA A 149 5.60 -3.80 -15.17
N LEU A 150 4.56 -4.60 -15.44
CA LEU A 150 3.19 -4.11 -15.54
C LEU A 150 2.69 -3.51 -14.23
N GLN A 151 3.01 -4.14 -13.09
CA GLN A 151 2.66 -3.63 -11.77
C GLN A 151 3.32 -2.27 -11.50
N ARG A 152 4.63 -2.15 -11.75
CA ARG A 152 5.35 -0.87 -11.60
C ARG A 152 4.77 0.22 -12.51
N ASN A 153 4.44 -0.12 -13.75
CA ASN A 153 3.88 0.82 -14.71
C ASN A 153 2.49 1.33 -14.27
N ARG A 154 1.63 0.46 -13.73
CA ARG A 154 0.34 0.87 -13.16
C ARG A 154 0.51 1.83 -11.98
N LEU A 155 1.38 1.51 -11.03
CA LEU A 155 1.65 2.38 -9.88
C LEU A 155 2.16 3.76 -10.31
N LEU A 156 3.06 3.80 -11.29
CA LEU A 156 3.55 5.05 -11.85
C LEU A 156 2.43 5.84 -12.55
N THR A 157 1.58 5.17 -13.32
CA THR A 157 0.47 5.81 -14.04
C THR A 157 -0.54 6.41 -13.06
N GLN A 158 -0.85 5.70 -11.97
CA GLN A 158 -1.71 6.22 -10.91
C GLN A 158 -1.09 7.45 -10.26
N SER A 159 0.20 7.39 -9.91
CA SER A 159 0.92 8.55 -9.35
C SER A 159 0.95 9.75 -10.30
N ILE A 160 1.08 9.53 -11.61
CA ILE A 160 1.03 10.62 -12.60
C ILE A 160 -0.36 11.26 -12.60
N ASN A 161 -1.43 10.47 -12.64
CA ASN A 161 -2.80 10.97 -12.63
C ASN A 161 -3.09 11.77 -11.35
N ASP A 162 -2.68 11.27 -10.19
CA ASP A 162 -2.83 11.97 -8.92
C ASP A 162 -2.12 13.34 -8.93
N LYS A 163 -0.92 13.38 -9.51
CA LYS A 163 -0.13 14.62 -9.66
C LYS A 163 -0.71 15.58 -10.69
N GLU A 164 -1.28 15.07 -11.78
CA GLU A 164 -2.01 15.90 -12.76
C GLU A 164 -3.26 16.54 -12.15
N GLN A 165 -4.00 15.81 -11.32
CA GLN A 165 -5.15 16.36 -10.60
C GLN A 165 -4.73 17.41 -9.57
N GLU A 166 -3.65 17.16 -8.84
CA GLU A 166 -3.06 18.15 -7.91
C GLU A 166 -2.65 19.42 -8.65
N LEU A 167 -1.94 19.28 -9.79
CA LEU A 167 -1.55 20.41 -10.63
C LEU A 167 -2.76 21.18 -11.17
N LYS A 168 -3.83 20.48 -11.55
CA LYS A 168 -5.06 21.12 -12.03
C LYS A 168 -5.70 21.98 -10.94
N ARG A 169 -5.78 21.48 -9.70
CA ARG A 169 -6.30 22.24 -8.56
C ARG A 169 -5.46 23.48 -8.25
N LEU A 170 -4.14 23.36 -8.32
CA LEU A 170 -3.24 24.50 -8.13
C LEU A 170 -3.43 25.56 -9.22
N LYS A 171 -3.65 25.14 -10.46
CA LYS A 171 -3.95 26.06 -11.57
C LYS A 171 -5.31 26.75 -11.41
N GLU A 172 -6.33 26.03 -10.97
CA GLU A 172 -7.65 26.60 -10.67
C GLU A 172 -7.53 27.69 -9.59
N GLY A 173 -6.79 27.43 -8.50
CA GLY A 173 -6.49 28.46 -7.49
C GLY A 173 -5.73 29.66 -8.04
N HIS A 174 -4.77 29.45 -8.95
CA HIS A 174 -4.07 30.57 -9.60
C HIS A 174 -4.97 31.47 -10.45
N TYR A 175 -6.05 30.95 -11.05
CA TYR A 175 -6.99 31.79 -11.78
C TYR A 175 -7.81 32.67 -10.84
N GLU A 176 -8.16 32.16 -9.65
CA GLU A 176 -8.81 32.95 -8.59
C GLU A 176 -7.86 34.03 -8.07
N ASP A 177 -6.61 33.66 -7.76
CA ASP A 177 -5.58 34.62 -7.31
C ASP A 177 -5.34 35.72 -8.35
N LEU A 178 -5.27 35.37 -9.65
CA LEU A 178 -5.09 36.33 -10.72
C LEU A 178 -6.28 37.28 -10.86
N ALA A 179 -7.51 36.76 -10.69
CA ALA A 179 -8.71 37.59 -10.70
C ALA A 179 -8.71 38.59 -9.54
N SER A 180 -8.36 38.14 -8.33
CA SER A 180 -8.22 39.03 -7.16
C SER A 180 -7.09 40.05 -7.33
N MET A 181 -5.99 39.69 -7.99
CA MET A 181 -4.93 40.65 -8.31
C MET A 181 -5.38 41.70 -9.32
N GLU A 182 -6.16 41.32 -10.34
CA GLU A 182 -6.67 42.28 -11.33
C GLU A 182 -7.76 43.19 -10.75
N GLU A 183 -8.61 42.65 -9.87
CA GLU A 183 -9.57 43.43 -9.07
C GLU A 183 -8.83 44.48 -8.22
N LEU A 184 -7.85 44.05 -7.42
CA LEU A 184 -7.03 44.95 -6.62
C LEU A 184 -6.32 46.01 -7.47
N ARG A 185 -5.82 45.63 -8.66
CA ARG A 185 -5.19 46.57 -9.58
C ARG A 185 -6.17 47.62 -10.08
N SER A 186 -7.38 47.20 -10.48
CA SER A 186 -8.44 48.09 -10.93
C SER A 186 -8.85 49.07 -9.83
N ASP A 187 -8.95 48.60 -8.60
CA ASP A 187 -9.27 49.44 -7.44
C ASP A 187 -8.20 50.51 -7.20
N VAL A 188 -6.92 50.12 -7.26
CA VAL A 188 -5.79 51.05 -7.11
C VAL A 188 -5.73 52.07 -8.27
N GLU A 189 -5.97 51.65 -9.51
CA GLU A 189 -6.02 52.56 -10.68
C GLU A 189 -7.15 53.59 -10.52
N MET A 190 -8.31 53.17 -10.04
CA MET A 190 -9.45 54.03 -9.75
C MET A 190 -9.16 55.02 -8.62
N GLU A 191 -8.62 54.55 -7.48
CA GLU A 191 -8.23 55.41 -6.36
C GLU A 191 -7.20 56.46 -6.78
N THR A 192 -6.23 56.08 -7.62
CA THR A 192 -5.22 57.01 -8.15
C THR A 192 -5.86 58.11 -8.99
N LEU A 193 -6.79 57.76 -9.88
CA LEU A 193 -7.50 58.73 -10.73
C LEU A 193 -8.35 59.70 -9.89
N TYR A 194 -8.97 59.22 -8.82
CA TYR A 194 -9.68 60.08 -7.87
C TYR A 194 -8.74 61.04 -7.13
N LEU A 195 -7.58 60.58 -6.67
CA LEU A 195 -6.59 61.44 -6.02
C LEU A 195 -6.08 62.52 -6.98
N ASP A 196 -5.77 62.16 -8.23
CA ASP A 196 -5.36 63.13 -9.26
C ASP A 196 -6.45 64.19 -9.51
N THR A 197 -7.73 63.78 -9.50
CA THR A 197 -8.88 64.68 -9.66
C THR A 197 -9.03 65.63 -8.46
N ILE A 198 -8.84 65.13 -7.24
CA ILE A 198 -8.85 65.94 -6.02
C ILE A 198 -7.71 66.97 -6.05
N ASP A 199 -6.52 66.57 -6.48
CA ASP A 199 -5.38 67.47 -6.61
C ASP A 199 -5.63 68.56 -7.67
N GLU A 200 -6.21 68.20 -8.82
CA GLU A 200 -6.57 69.18 -9.86
C GLU A 200 -7.64 70.18 -9.36
N LEU A 201 -8.67 69.71 -8.65
CA LEU A 201 -9.69 70.57 -8.05
C LEU A 201 -9.10 71.45 -6.95
N SER A 202 -8.16 70.94 -6.15
CA SER A 202 -7.46 71.70 -5.12
C SER A 202 -6.60 72.81 -5.71
N LEU A 203 -5.89 72.53 -6.82
CA LEU A 203 -5.14 73.55 -7.58
C LEU A 203 -6.05 74.60 -8.22
N LYS A 204 -7.22 74.20 -8.73
CA LYS A 204 -8.24 75.12 -9.24
C LYS A 204 -8.83 76.00 -8.14
N LEU A 205 -9.05 75.46 -6.95
CA LEU A 205 -9.51 76.20 -5.78
C LEU A 205 -8.49 77.30 -5.40
N ASP A 206 -7.21 76.96 -5.32
CA ASP A 206 -6.12 77.88 -4.96
C ASP A 206 -5.92 79.00 -6.00
N SER A 207 -6.22 78.73 -7.27
CA SER A 207 -6.15 79.72 -8.36
C SER A 207 -7.44 80.54 -8.58
N SER A 208 -8.56 80.15 -7.98
CA SER A 208 -9.86 80.82 -8.18
C SER A 208 -10.10 81.95 -7.15
N THR A 209 -10.01 83.20 -7.59
CA THR A 209 -10.15 84.41 -6.75
C THR A 209 -11.60 84.93 -6.62
N SER A 210 -12.62 84.06 -6.78
CA SER A 210 -14.05 84.41 -6.66
C SER A 210 -14.75 83.49 -5.65
N LEU A 211 -15.39 84.11 -4.64
CA LEU A 211 -16.07 83.44 -3.52
C LEU A 211 -17.14 82.43 -3.96
N GLU A 212 -17.83 82.72 -5.07
CA GLU A 212 -18.95 81.91 -5.59
C GLU A 212 -18.48 80.61 -6.25
N ASN A 213 -17.32 80.64 -6.93
CA ASN A 213 -16.74 79.46 -7.58
C ASN A 213 -16.04 78.53 -6.56
N ALA A 214 -15.45 79.10 -5.51
CA ALA A 214 -14.85 78.32 -4.43
C ALA A 214 -15.89 77.49 -3.65
N GLU A 215 -17.12 78.00 -3.51
CA GLU A 215 -18.18 77.32 -2.76
C GLU A 215 -18.81 76.15 -3.55
N SER A 216 -18.94 76.26 -4.88
CA SER A 216 -19.43 75.15 -5.70
C SER A 216 -18.41 74.00 -5.79
N LEU A 217 -17.11 74.33 -5.95
CA LEU A 217 -16.03 73.34 -6.01
C LEU A 217 -15.84 72.61 -4.68
N ARG A 218 -16.02 73.31 -3.54
CA ARG A 218 -16.01 72.68 -2.21
C ARG A 218 -17.14 71.66 -2.06
N LYS A 219 -18.33 71.99 -2.57
CA LYS A 219 -19.50 71.11 -2.48
C LYS A 219 -19.32 69.84 -3.32
N GLU A 220 -18.71 69.96 -4.49
CA GLU A 220 -18.38 68.82 -5.37
C GLU A 220 -17.30 67.92 -4.75
N LEU A 221 -16.29 68.51 -4.09
CA LEU A 221 -15.31 67.76 -3.30
C LEU A 221 -15.95 67.00 -2.12
N GLU A 222 -16.90 67.62 -1.42
CA GLU A 222 -17.62 67.02 -0.28
C GLU A 222 -18.55 65.88 -0.72
N GLU A 223 -19.19 65.98 -1.89
CA GLU A 223 -19.96 64.87 -2.48
C GLU A 223 -19.05 63.69 -2.87
N MET A 224 -17.92 63.94 -3.54
CA MET A 224 -16.99 62.88 -3.92
C MET A 224 -16.33 62.19 -2.71
N THR A 225 -15.97 62.94 -1.66
CA THR A 225 -15.44 62.33 -0.42
C THR A 225 -16.49 61.57 0.38
N ARG A 226 -17.76 61.96 0.29
CA ARG A 226 -18.86 61.23 0.93
C ARG A 226 -19.18 59.91 0.23
N GLU A 227 -19.09 59.86 -1.10
CA GLU A 227 -19.24 58.60 -1.85
C GLU A 227 -18.14 57.57 -1.52
N LEU A 228 -16.94 58.03 -1.14
CA LEU A 228 -15.85 57.17 -0.66
C LEU A 228 -16.11 56.61 0.75
N GLY A 229 -16.67 57.41 1.66
CA GLY A 229 -16.93 56.99 3.04
C GLY A 229 -18.08 55.98 3.20
N ASP A 230 -19.03 55.98 2.26
CA ASP A 230 -20.24 55.13 2.32
C ASP A 230 -20.06 53.75 1.66
N ARG A 231 -18.97 53.55 0.90
CA ARG A 231 -18.66 52.29 0.19
C ARG A 231 -17.53 51.45 0.82
N GLY A 232 -16.86 51.97 1.84
CA GLY A 232 -15.82 51.27 2.61
C GLY A 232 -16.31 50.62 3.92
N GLY A 233 -17.62 50.38 4.07
CA GLY A 233 -18.26 49.78 5.26
C GLY A 233 -18.98 48.47 4.96
#